data_AF-A0A7C2WSL9-F1
#
_entry.id   AF-A0A7C2WSL9-F1
#
_cell.length_a   1.000
_cell.length_b   1.000
_cell.length_c   1.000
_cell.angle_alpha   90.00
_cell.angle_beta   90.00
_cell.angle_gamma   90.00
#
_symmetry.space_group_name_H-M   'P 1'
#
loop_
_entity.id
_entity.type
_entity.pdbx_description
1 polymer ?
#
loop_
_entity_poly.entity_id
_entity_poly.type
_entity_poly.pdbx_seq_one_letter_code
_entity_poly.pdbx_strand_id
1 'polypeptide(L)'
;MKWMLLIAALAAGVCASAQELSGDFGGYSAMQIDAGRFLGSFDGPMVIKEMTDGVRIILLSDDPDVKPLPIRAYTMQFDYKDQGATPSRIIMEGNVEVQHPQGTVTAERADWDFEKELLTFSGNPVMNSESIRGLRGSRILINFKSNTLEVVDMQAQQVPLRGVGDADPSLLTEADFPDWPGFVQTLKAQAASDESSPGKQILAHLGADVSGQLTSTPLEVLIERKSSLINQLNKAIRKPGLYNETAWKNVTLSDEVKALMAKTAPEAAEQTRLNRLLLEAAYPEHIVKR
;
A
#
# COMPACT_ATOMS: atom_id res chain seq x y z
N MET A 1 -42.41 -40.73 21.39
CA MET A 1 -42.66 -39.38 20.80
C MET A 1 -41.35 -38.63 20.81
N LYS A 2 -40.75 -38.41 19.62
CA LYS A 2 -39.54 -37.62 19.41
C LYS A 2 -39.95 -36.15 19.29
N TRP A 3 -39.34 -35.26 20.06
CA TRP A 3 -39.38 -33.82 19.78
C TRP A 3 -37.99 -33.39 19.30
N MET A 4 -37.91 -33.12 18.00
CA MET A 4 -36.85 -32.32 17.37
C MET A 4 -37.17 -30.85 17.62
N LEU A 5 -36.21 -30.08 18.14
CA LEU A 5 -36.23 -28.63 18.05
C LEU A 5 -35.12 -28.21 17.09
N LEU A 6 -35.56 -27.69 15.94
CA LEU A 6 -34.76 -27.09 14.89
C LEU A 6 -33.99 -25.88 15.46
N ILE A 7 -32.67 -25.88 15.27
CA ILE A 7 -31.85 -24.67 15.30
C ILE A 7 -31.96 -24.06 13.90
N ALA A 8 -32.67 -22.94 13.79
CA ALA A 8 -32.71 -22.14 12.56
C ALA A 8 -31.50 -21.19 12.56
N ALA A 9 -30.45 -21.56 11.82
CA ALA A 9 -29.37 -20.66 11.47
C ALA A 9 -29.84 -19.74 10.34
N LEU A 10 -30.11 -18.47 10.65
CA LEU A 10 -30.31 -17.42 9.65
C LEU A 10 -28.96 -16.84 9.27
N ALA A 11 -28.28 -17.50 8.34
CA ALA A 11 -27.19 -16.90 7.57
C ALA A 11 -27.82 -16.10 6.42
N ALA A 12 -28.21 -14.86 6.69
CA ALA A 12 -28.57 -13.91 5.63
C ALA A 12 -27.27 -13.32 5.05
N GLY A 13 -26.61 -14.09 4.19
CA GLY A 13 -25.63 -13.55 3.26
C GLY A 13 -26.37 -12.74 2.20
N VAL A 14 -26.51 -11.43 2.42
CA VAL A 14 -26.91 -10.51 1.36
C VAL A 14 -25.64 -10.19 0.58
N CYS A 15 -25.40 -10.96 -0.48
CA CYS A 15 -24.52 -10.50 -1.55
C CYS A 15 -25.23 -9.30 -2.21
N ALA A 16 -24.92 -8.09 -1.76
CA ALA A 16 -25.13 -6.92 -2.58
C ALA A 16 -24.27 -7.13 -3.84
N SER A 17 -24.93 -7.16 -5.00
CA SER A 17 -24.25 -7.20 -6.29
C SER A 17 -23.26 -6.05 -6.36
N ALA A 18 -21.97 -6.40 -6.51
CA ALA A 18 -20.86 -5.50 -6.76
C ALA A 18 -21.08 -4.78 -8.10
N GLN A 19 -21.85 -3.71 -8.07
CA GLN A 19 -22.03 -2.81 -9.20
C GLN A 19 -21.48 -1.45 -8.75
N GLU A 20 -20.20 -1.27 -9.06
CA GLU A 20 -19.42 -0.01 -9.08
C GLU A 20 -19.41 0.82 -7.79
N LEU A 21 -18.72 0.30 -6.76
CA LEU A 21 -17.99 1.15 -5.81
C LEU A 21 -16.67 1.58 -6.48
N SER A 22 -16.72 2.42 -7.51
CA SER A 22 -15.54 2.92 -8.25
C SER A 22 -14.89 4.16 -7.63
N GLY A 23 -15.09 4.38 -6.33
CA GLY A 23 -14.29 5.32 -5.55
C GLY A 23 -13.00 4.65 -5.13
N ASP A 24 -11.84 5.18 -5.52
CA ASP A 24 -10.53 4.63 -5.13
C ASP A 24 -10.34 4.77 -3.61
N PHE A 25 -10.68 3.71 -2.84
CA PHE A 25 -10.40 3.61 -1.40
C PHE A 25 -8.91 3.29 -1.16
N GLY A 26 -7.99 3.82 -1.96
CA GLY A 26 -6.60 3.40 -1.96
C GLY A 26 -6.43 1.94 -2.35
N GLY A 27 -7.18 1.48 -3.36
CA GLY A 27 -7.13 0.11 -3.89
C GLY A 27 -8.08 -0.91 -3.26
N TYR A 28 -8.99 -0.52 -2.35
CA TYR A 28 -10.02 -1.41 -1.81
C TYR A 28 -11.37 -1.23 -2.54
N SER A 29 -12.08 -2.32 -2.82
CA SER A 29 -13.32 -2.35 -3.62
C SER A 29 -14.54 -2.85 -2.84
N ALA A 30 -14.33 -3.52 -1.71
CA ALA A 30 -15.42 -4.06 -0.89
C ALA A 30 -15.18 -3.85 0.62
N MET A 31 -16.27 -3.89 1.39
CA MET A 31 -16.25 -3.76 2.84
C MET A 31 -17.05 -4.90 3.46
N GLN A 32 -16.41 -5.68 4.34
CA GLN A 32 -17.10 -6.58 5.25
C GLN A 32 -17.40 -5.84 6.56
N ILE A 33 -18.63 -5.95 7.06
CA ILE A 33 -19.11 -5.19 8.22
C ILE A 33 -19.65 -6.15 9.29
N ASP A 34 -19.30 -5.86 10.54
CA ASP A 34 -19.91 -6.44 11.74
C ASP A 34 -20.10 -5.32 12.78
N ALA A 35 -21.36 -5.02 13.11
CA ALA A 35 -21.73 -3.95 14.03
C ALA A 35 -23.00 -4.33 14.81
N GLY A 36 -23.12 -3.83 16.04
CA GLY A 36 -24.30 -4.08 16.87
C GLY A 36 -25.56 -3.35 16.36
N ARG A 37 -25.39 -2.14 15.82
CA ARG A 37 -26.48 -1.35 15.23
C ARG A 37 -26.04 -0.64 13.96
N PHE A 38 -26.98 -0.53 13.04
CA PHE A 38 -26.82 0.11 11.74
C PHE A 38 -27.96 1.11 11.51
N LEU A 39 -27.61 2.34 11.11
CA LEU A 39 -28.53 3.37 10.65
C LEU A 39 -28.16 3.76 9.23
N GLY A 40 -29.12 3.66 8.30
CA GLY A 40 -28.94 4.02 6.90
C GLY A 40 -30.25 4.51 6.27
N SER A 41 -30.19 4.89 5.00
CA SER A 41 -31.38 5.21 4.19
C SER A 41 -31.40 4.36 2.92
N PHE A 42 -32.61 4.05 2.46
CA PHE A 42 -32.91 3.37 1.20
C PHE A 42 -33.56 4.31 0.18
N ASP A 43 -33.59 5.61 0.45
CA ASP A 43 -34.12 6.63 -0.45
C ASP A 43 -33.08 6.93 -1.55
N GLY A 44 -32.83 5.95 -2.41
CA GLY A 44 -31.77 5.96 -3.43
C GLY A 44 -30.77 4.82 -3.26
N PRO A 45 -29.49 4.98 -3.65
CA PRO A 45 -28.46 3.98 -3.35
C PRO A 45 -28.36 3.77 -1.83
N MET A 46 -28.09 2.54 -1.40
CA MET A 46 -27.97 2.22 0.02
C MET A 46 -26.81 3.01 0.63
N VAL A 47 -27.15 3.93 1.53
CA VAL A 47 -26.15 4.73 2.27
C VAL A 47 -26.17 4.35 3.74
N ILE A 48 -24.98 4.10 4.28
CA ILE A 48 -24.76 3.86 5.71
C ILE A 48 -24.58 5.22 6.33
N LYS A 49 -25.39 5.65 7.30
CA LYS A 49 -25.14 6.93 7.99
C LYS A 49 -24.28 6.74 9.22
N GLU A 50 -24.60 5.71 9.99
CA GLU A 50 -23.96 5.47 11.29
C GLU A 50 -23.97 3.97 11.63
N MET A 51 -22.91 3.53 12.29
CA MET A 51 -22.81 2.23 12.92
C MET A 51 -22.35 2.41 14.37
N THR A 52 -22.94 1.65 15.30
CA THR A 52 -22.66 1.74 16.74
C THR A 52 -22.60 0.37 17.41
N ASP A 53 -22.27 0.38 18.71
CA ASP A 53 -22.17 -0.79 19.59
C ASP A 53 -21.06 -1.78 19.20
N GLY A 54 -19.88 -1.24 18.86
CA GLY A 54 -18.69 -2.02 18.53
C GLY A 54 -18.66 -2.41 17.06
N VAL A 55 -18.09 -1.52 16.25
CA VAL A 55 -18.00 -1.64 14.79
C VAL A 55 -16.67 -2.28 14.40
N ARG A 56 -16.75 -3.30 13.56
CA ARG A 56 -15.61 -3.93 12.90
C ARG A 56 -15.85 -3.91 11.40
N ILE A 57 -14.92 -3.31 10.67
CA ILE A 57 -14.93 -3.37 9.21
C ILE A 57 -13.62 -4.01 8.72
N ILE A 58 -13.69 -4.70 7.60
CA ILE A 58 -12.52 -5.18 6.87
C ILE A 58 -12.66 -4.66 5.44
N LEU A 59 -11.74 -3.79 5.00
CA LEU A 59 -11.67 -3.42 3.60
C LEU A 59 -10.98 -4.52 2.82
N LEU A 60 -11.56 -4.89 1.68
CA LEU A 60 -11.14 -5.96 0.80
C LEU A 60 -10.84 -5.37 -0.59
N SER A 61 -9.79 -5.89 -1.23
CA SER A 61 -9.42 -5.54 -2.60
C SER A 61 -9.68 -6.72 -3.52
N ASP A 62 -9.96 -6.43 -4.78
CA ASP A 62 -9.99 -7.44 -5.84
C ASP A 62 -8.57 -7.84 -6.28
N ASP A 63 -7.55 -7.04 -5.92
CA ASP A 63 -6.15 -7.42 -6.12
C ASP A 63 -5.71 -8.39 -5.00
N PRO A 64 -5.18 -9.58 -5.35
CA PRO A 64 -4.80 -10.62 -4.40
C PRO A 64 -3.53 -10.30 -3.60
N ASP A 65 -2.70 -9.36 -4.06
CA ASP A 65 -1.49 -8.90 -3.38
C ASP A 65 -1.80 -7.78 -2.35
N VAL A 66 -2.95 -7.12 -2.45
CA VAL A 66 -3.43 -6.15 -1.46
C VAL A 66 -4.06 -6.88 -0.27
N LYS A 67 -3.36 -6.84 0.87
CA LYS A 67 -3.86 -7.46 2.11
C LYS A 67 -5.11 -6.72 2.63
N PRO A 68 -6.09 -7.44 3.19
CA PRO A 68 -7.24 -6.84 3.85
C PRO A 68 -6.82 -5.82 4.91
N LEU A 69 -7.64 -4.78 5.09
CA LEU A 69 -7.44 -3.72 6.08
C LEU A 69 -8.50 -3.80 7.19
N PRO A 70 -8.22 -4.50 8.30
CA PRO A 70 -9.09 -4.51 9.46
C PRO A 70 -9.10 -3.15 10.17
N ILE A 71 -10.29 -2.67 10.49
CA ILE A 71 -10.53 -1.44 11.23
C ILE A 71 -11.58 -1.70 12.31
N ARG A 72 -11.36 -1.16 13.51
CA ARG A 72 -12.27 -1.27 14.65
C ARG A 72 -12.50 0.10 15.26
N ALA A 73 -13.72 0.33 15.74
CA ALA A 73 -14.11 1.50 16.52
C ALA A 73 -15.39 1.18 17.32
N TYR A 74 -15.75 2.01 18.29
CA TYR A 74 -17.02 1.89 18.99
C TYR A 74 -18.19 2.41 18.13
N THR A 75 -17.99 3.55 17.47
CA THR A 75 -18.91 4.11 16.47
C THR A 75 -18.19 4.47 15.17
N MET A 76 -18.94 4.45 14.07
CA MET A 76 -18.50 4.98 12.78
C MET A 76 -19.61 5.79 12.14
N GLN A 77 -19.29 6.99 11.68
CA GLN A 77 -20.18 7.87 10.91
C GLN A 77 -19.63 8.05 9.51
N PHE A 78 -20.53 8.15 8.54
CA PHE A 78 -20.19 8.17 7.13
C PHE A 78 -20.86 9.38 6.46
N ASP A 79 -20.04 10.27 5.91
CA ASP A 79 -20.52 11.42 5.14
C ASP A 79 -20.41 11.13 3.65
N TYR A 80 -21.46 11.42 2.90
CA TYR A 80 -21.52 11.24 1.45
C TYR A 80 -21.66 12.59 0.77
N LYS A 81 -21.01 12.74 -0.39
CA LYS A 81 -21.28 13.83 -1.32
C LYS A 81 -22.10 13.32 -2.51
N ASP A 82 -22.98 14.16 -3.03
CA ASP A 82 -23.69 13.99 -4.30
C ASP A 82 -24.49 12.68 -4.49
N GLN A 83 -25.19 12.21 -3.45
CA GLN A 83 -26.00 10.98 -3.48
C GLN A 83 -25.23 9.73 -3.98
N GLY A 84 -23.90 9.75 -3.90
CA GLY A 84 -23.05 8.63 -4.31
C GLY A 84 -23.18 7.41 -3.39
N ALA A 85 -22.79 6.25 -3.90
CA ALA A 85 -22.72 5.01 -3.13
C ALA A 85 -21.48 4.94 -2.22
N THR A 86 -20.50 5.81 -2.43
CA THR A 86 -19.23 5.86 -1.69
C THR A 86 -19.20 7.03 -0.71
N PRO A 87 -18.85 6.81 0.57
CA PRO A 87 -18.65 7.89 1.51
C PRO A 87 -17.45 8.77 1.10
N SER A 88 -17.63 10.08 1.21
CA SER A 88 -16.55 11.08 1.11
C SER A 88 -15.70 11.17 2.38
N ARG A 89 -16.25 10.75 3.53
CA ARG A 89 -15.57 10.79 4.82
C ARG A 89 -16.06 9.68 5.74
N ILE A 90 -15.16 9.13 6.55
CA ILE A 90 -15.51 8.25 7.67
C ILE A 90 -14.92 8.81 8.96
N ILE A 91 -15.77 8.99 9.96
CA ILE A 91 -15.39 9.38 11.32
C ILE A 91 -15.53 8.16 12.21
N MET A 92 -14.45 7.79 12.89
CA MET A 92 -14.37 6.63 13.78
C MET A 92 -14.11 7.11 15.20
N GLU A 93 -14.88 6.64 16.19
CA GLU A 93 -14.69 7.04 17.59
C GLU A 93 -14.75 5.84 18.55
N GLY A 94 -13.97 5.94 19.62
CA GLY A 94 -13.88 4.98 20.71
C GLY A 94 -13.02 3.77 20.37
N ASN A 95 -11.87 3.64 21.01
CA ASN A 95 -10.93 2.51 20.85
C ASN A 95 -10.66 2.19 19.37
N VAL A 96 -10.34 3.22 18.59
CA VAL A 96 -10.05 3.08 17.17
C VAL A 96 -8.77 2.28 17.00
N GLU A 97 -8.81 1.28 16.11
CA GLU A 97 -7.66 0.47 15.73
C GLU A 97 -7.68 0.25 14.21
N VAL A 98 -6.58 0.56 13.53
CA VAL A 98 -6.39 0.32 12.10
C VAL A 98 -5.15 -0.54 11.92
N GLN A 99 -5.29 -1.71 11.28
CA GLN A 99 -4.20 -2.67 11.06
C GLN A 99 -3.73 -2.66 9.61
N HIS A 100 -2.71 -1.87 9.30
CA HIS A 100 -2.12 -1.80 7.96
C HIS A 100 -0.88 -2.73 7.84
N PRO A 101 -0.51 -3.24 6.66
CA PRO A 101 0.70 -4.06 6.49
C PRO A 101 2.00 -3.40 6.96
N GLN A 102 2.04 -2.07 7.03
CA GLN A 102 3.21 -1.31 7.50
C GLN A 102 3.18 -1.01 9.01
N GLY A 103 2.06 -1.27 9.69
CA GLY A 103 1.92 -1.00 11.11
C GLY A 103 0.47 -0.88 11.57
N THR A 104 0.30 -0.90 12.89
CA THR A 104 -0.98 -0.71 13.55
C THR A 104 -1.03 0.66 14.18
N VAL A 105 -2.15 1.36 14.03
CA VAL A 105 -2.42 2.62 14.73
C VAL A 105 -3.63 2.42 15.64
N THR A 106 -3.50 2.86 16.89
CA THR A 106 -4.59 2.92 17.88
C THR A 106 -4.83 4.37 18.28
N ALA A 107 -6.08 4.76 18.51
CA ALA A 107 -6.45 6.13 18.90
C ALA A 107 -7.85 6.18 19.55
N GLU A 108 -8.22 7.32 20.14
CA GLU A 108 -9.62 7.55 20.56
C GLU A 108 -10.52 7.93 19.38
N ARG A 109 -9.98 8.63 18.39
CA ARG A 109 -10.71 9.05 17.18
C ARG A 109 -9.83 8.96 15.94
N ALA A 110 -10.42 8.53 14.83
CA ALA A 110 -9.83 8.68 13.50
C ALA A 110 -10.82 9.33 12.53
N ASP A 111 -10.27 10.07 11.58
CA ASP A 111 -11.02 10.84 10.61
C ASP A 111 -10.39 10.60 9.24
N TRP A 112 -11.10 9.89 8.38
CA TRP A 112 -10.66 9.56 7.03
C TRP A 112 -11.40 10.43 6.03
N ASP A 113 -10.67 11.34 5.39
CA ASP A 113 -11.15 12.16 4.27
C ASP A 113 -10.66 11.52 2.96
N PHE A 114 -11.60 10.96 2.18
CA PHE A 114 -11.26 10.25 0.93
C PHE A 114 -10.87 11.20 -0.20
N GLU A 115 -11.40 12.42 -0.23
CA GLU A 115 -11.04 13.40 -1.25
C GLU A 115 -9.59 13.87 -1.11
N LYS A 116 -9.15 14.03 0.15
CA LYS A 116 -7.77 14.40 0.46
C LYS A 116 -6.83 13.20 0.58
N GLU A 117 -7.38 11.99 0.51
CA GLU A 117 -6.69 10.73 0.82
C GLU A 117 -5.91 10.83 2.15
N LEU A 118 -6.55 11.39 3.17
CA LEU A 118 -5.93 11.75 4.44
C LEU A 118 -6.64 11.07 5.61
N LEU A 119 -5.91 10.25 6.36
CA LEU A 119 -6.37 9.63 7.59
C LEU A 119 -5.69 10.29 8.79
N THR A 120 -6.49 10.91 9.65
CA THR A 120 -6.03 11.63 10.84
C THR A 120 -6.45 10.90 12.10
N PHE A 121 -5.49 10.51 12.93
CA PHE A 121 -5.70 9.93 14.25
C PHE A 121 -5.50 10.97 15.34
N SER A 122 -6.35 10.95 16.37
CA SER A 122 -6.34 11.91 17.48
C SER A 122 -6.84 11.27 18.77
N GLY A 123 -6.59 11.95 19.90
CA GLY A 123 -6.86 11.42 21.24
C GLY A 123 -5.91 10.28 21.57
N ASN A 124 -4.68 10.64 21.91
CA ASN A 124 -3.60 9.73 22.28
C ASN A 124 -3.25 8.66 21.22
N PRO A 125 -3.06 9.05 19.93
CA PRO A 125 -2.71 8.08 18.91
C PRO A 125 -1.36 7.41 19.19
N VAL A 126 -1.31 6.09 18.98
CA VAL A 126 -0.10 5.28 19.07
C VAL A 126 0.05 4.42 17.82
N MET A 127 1.16 4.60 17.12
CA MET A 127 1.55 3.78 15.97
C MET A 127 2.66 2.81 16.37
N ASN A 128 2.53 1.56 15.91
CA ASN A 128 3.55 0.53 16.02
C ASN A 128 3.80 -0.10 14.64
N SER A 129 5.05 -0.33 14.30
CA SER A 129 5.49 -1.07 13.13
C SER A 129 6.64 -2.02 13.53
N GLU A 130 7.16 -2.78 12.57
CA GLU A 130 8.35 -3.60 12.80
C GLU A 130 9.56 -2.77 13.26
N SER A 131 9.66 -1.53 12.79
CA SER A 131 10.81 -0.65 12.95
C SER A 131 10.62 0.49 13.95
N ILE A 132 9.37 0.85 14.26
CA ILE A 132 9.04 1.94 15.17
C ILE A 132 8.07 1.41 16.23
N ARG A 133 8.48 1.47 17.50
CA ARG A 133 7.63 1.05 18.63
C ARG A 133 7.16 2.24 19.43
N GLY A 134 5.85 2.30 19.65
CA GLY A 134 5.20 3.29 20.48
C GLY A 134 5.44 4.72 20.00
N LEU A 135 5.32 4.96 18.69
CA LEU A 135 5.27 6.30 18.11
C LEU A 135 3.96 6.96 18.54
N ARG A 136 4.05 8.06 19.28
CA ARG A 136 2.93 8.80 19.85
C ARG A 136 3.02 10.26 19.47
N GLY A 137 1.89 10.95 19.51
CA GLY A 137 1.79 12.39 19.32
C GLY A 137 0.42 12.90 19.74
N SER A 138 0.16 14.19 19.57
CA SER A 138 -1.18 14.75 19.70
C SER A 138 -2.05 14.36 18.50
N ARG A 139 -1.45 14.23 17.31
CA ARG A 139 -2.06 13.73 16.07
C ARG A 139 -1.09 12.92 15.24
N ILE A 140 -1.59 11.90 14.54
CA ILE A 140 -0.87 11.19 13.49
C ILE A 140 -1.66 11.35 12.19
N LEU A 141 -1.02 11.85 11.14
CA LEU A 141 -1.63 12.05 9.83
C LEU A 141 -0.95 11.15 8.81
N ILE A 142 -1.75 10.37 8.09
CA ILE A 142 -1.30 9.50 7.00
C ILE A 142 -1.94 10.00 5.72
N ASN A 143 -1.13 10.50 4.79
CA ASN A 143 -1.62 10.92 3.48
C ASN A 143 -1.23 9.85 2.45
N PHE A 144 -2.22 9.13 1.91
CA PHE A 144 -1.98 8.04 0.97
C PHE A 144 -1.54 8.54 -0.41
N LYS A 145 -2.03 9.73 -0.82
CA LYS A 145 -1.67 10.35 -2.10
C LYS A 145 -0.17 10.67 -2.22
N SER A 146 0.37 11.29 -1.18
CA SER A 146 1.77 11.71 -1.09
C SER A 146 2.66 10.66 -0.40
N ASN A 147 2.05 9.60 0.14
CA ASN A 147 2.72 8.57 0.93
C ASN A 147 3.55 9.19 2.09
N THR A 148 2.96 10.15 2.80
CA THR A 148 3.61 10.86 3.91
C THR A 148 2.97 10.50 5.26
N LEU A 149 3.81 10.46 6.29
CA LEU A 149 3.44 10.30 7.69
C LEU A 149 3.89 11.55 8.45
N GLU A 150 2.94 12.24 9.07
CA GLU A 150 3.20 13.39 9.94
C GLU A 150 2.76 13.06 11.37
N VAL A 151 3.59 13.42 12.35
CA VAL A 151 3.29 13.23 13.77
C VAL A 151 3.46 14.57 14.48
N VAL A 152 2.37 15.10 15.01
CA VAL A 152 2.37 16.36 15.76
C VAL A 152 2.71 16.06 17.21
N ASP A 153 3.61 16.85 17.81
CA ASP A 153 4.11 16.66 19.19
C ASP A 153 4.69 15.27 19.45
N MET A 154 5.57 14.83 18.54
CA MET A 154 6.09 13.46 18.51
C MET A 154 6.83 13.05 19.80
N GLN A 155 6.47 11.87 20.30
CA GLN A 155 7.22 11.10 21.29
C GLN A 155 7.33 9.67 20.81
N ALA A 156 8.49 9.03 20.98
CA ALA A 156 8.65 7.63 20.61
C ALA A 156 9.58 6.93 21.59
N GLN A 157 9.26 5.68 21.92
CA GLN A 157 10.07 4.88 22.85
C GLN A 157 11.40 4.47 22.20
N GLN A 158 11.37 4.15 20.92
CA GLN A 158 12.55 3.83 20.11
C GLN A 158 12.34 4.40 18.71
N VAL A 159 13.18 5.38 18.36
CA VAL A 159 13.37 5.81 16.97
C VAL A 159 14.79 5.42 16.60
N PRO A 160 14.99 4.49 15.66
CA PRO A 160 16.34 4.19 15.22
C PRO A 160 16.92 5.45 14.56
N LEU A 161 18.08 5.91 15.04
CA LEU A 161 18.81 7.05 14.45
C LEU A 161 19.45 6.71 13.09
N ARG A 162 19.50 5.42 12.78
CA ARG A 162 19.68 4.89 11.44
C ARG A 162 18.29 4.64 10.88
N GLY A 163 18.01 5.06 9.64
CA GLY A 163 16.67 4.97 9.05
C GLY A 163 16.00 3.62 9.29
N VAL A 164 14.68 3.63 9.35
CA VAL A 164 13.83 2.44 9.47
C VAL A 164 14.28 1.34 8.50
N GLY A 165 14.84 0.27 9.06
CA GLY A 165 15.43 -0.88 8.36
C GLY A 165 16.94 -0.92 8.55
N ASP A 166 17.53 -2.10 8.76
CA ASP A 166 18.93 -2.29 8.36
C ASP A 166 19.04 -1.71 6.94
N ALA A 167 19.72 -0.57 6.82
CA ALA A 167 19.79 0.15 5.57
C ALA A 167 20.75 -0.64 4.70
N ASP A 168 20.24 -1.74 4.13
CA ASP A 168 20.92 -2.48 3.10
C ASP A 168 21.37 -1.44 2.08
N PRO A 169 22.68 -1.22 1.94
CA PRO A 169 23.22 -0.13 1.13
C PRO A 169 22.86 -0.28 -0.34
N SER A 170 22.34 -1.45 -0.73
CA SER A 170 21.83 -1.78 -2.05
C SER A 170 20.43 -1.22 -2.31
N LEU A 171 19.70 -0.75 -1.30
CA LEU A 171 18.38 -0.15 -1.50
C LEU A 171 18.50 1.24 -2.13
N LEU A 172 17.55 1.52 -3.01
CA LEU A 172 17.39 2.78 -3.70
C LEU A 172 16.95 3.88 -2.74
N THR A 173 17.52 5.06 -2.95
CA THR A 173 17.18 6.32 -2.32
C THR A 173 16.91 7.38 -3.38
N GLU A 174 16.28 8.49 -3.02
CA GLU A 174 16.03 9.57 -3.99
C GLU A 174 17.30 10.13 -4.65
N ALA A 175 18.41 10.12 -3.90
CA ALA A 175 19.72 10.58 -4.35
C ALA A 175 20.34 9.67 -5.43
N ASP A 176 19.87 8.43 -5.57
CA ASP A 176 20.35 7.54 -6.62
C ASP A 176 19.82 7.90 -8.01
N PHE A 177 18.81 8.78 -8.09
CA PHE A 177 18.16 9.17 -9.34
C PHE A 177 18.40 10.64 -9.66
N PRO A 178 19.52 10.99 -10.34
CA PRO A 178 19.82 12.35 -10.74
C PRO A 178 18.83 12.88 -11.78
N ASP A 179 18.26 12.00 -12.59
CA ASP A 179 17.21 12.30 -13.56
C ASP A 179 16.00 11.37 -13.35
N TRP A 180 15.20 11.71 -12.34
CA TRP A 180 13.98 10.97 -12.03
C TRP A 180 12.96 10.97 -13.19
N PRO A 181 12.65 12.11 -13.84
CA PRO A 181 11.77 12.12 -15.01
C PRO A 181 12.24 11.20 -16.13
N GLY A 182 13.53 11.25 -16.49
CA GLY A 182 14.10 10.37 -17.51
C GLY A 182 14.03 8.90 -17.14
N PHE A 183 14.31 8.55 -15.87
CA PHE A 183 14.12 7.17 -15.39
C PHE A 183 12.70 6.66 -15.62
N VAL A 184 11.69 7.42 -15.17
CA VAL A 184 10.28 7.00 -15.28
C VAL A 184 9.86 6.91 -16.74
N GLN A 185 10.30 7.85 -17.58
CA GLN A 185 10.01 7.83 -19.02
C GLN A 185 10.62 6.59 -19.70
N THR A 186 11.89 6.30 -19.45
CA THR A 186 12.59 5.12 -20.00
C THR A 186 11.95 3.82 -19.52
N LEU A 187 11.59 3.74 -18.23
CA LEU A 187 10.90 2.59 -17.65
C LEU A 187 9.54 2.34 -18.34
N LYS A 188 8.73 3.38 -18.52
CA LYS A 188 7.45 3.30 -19.25
C LYS A 188 7.62 2.89 -20.71
N ALA A 189 8.61 3.46 -21.40
CA ALA A 189 8.88 3.12 -22.79
C ALA A 189 9.28 1.64 -22.95
N GLN A 190 10.13 1.14 -22.05
CA GLN A 190 10.51 -0.28 -22.02
C GLN A 190 9.34 -1.21 -21.69
N ALA A 191 8.44 -0.80 -20.81
CA ALA A 191 7.23 -1.54 -20.47
C ALA A 191 6.25 -1.65 -21.65
N ALA A 192 6.13 -0.57 -22.44
CA ALA A 192 5.26 -0.51 -23.61
C ALA A 192 5.83 -1.21 -24.85
N SER A 193 7.12 -1.56 -24.85
CA SER A 193 7.77 -2.26 -25.95
C SER A 193 7.29 -3.71 -26.07
N ASP A 194 7.17 -4.21 -27.31
CA ASP A 194 6.92 -5.63 -27.57
C ASP A 194 8.11 -6.52 -27.20
N GLU A 195 9.33 -5.97 -27.24
CA GLU A 195 10.53 -6.71 -26.90
C GLU A 195 10.66 -6.98 -25.39
N SER A 196 11.31 -8.09 -25.04
CA SER A 196 11.74 -8.32 -23.66
C SER A 196 12.81 -7.28 -23.29
N SER A 197 12.59 -6.57 -22.20
CA SER A 197 13.45 -5.47 -21.75
C SER A 197 13.57 -5.48 -20.22
N PRO A 198 14.61 -4.84 -19.65
CA PRO A 198 14.76 -4.75 -18.20
C PRO A 198 13.53 -4.14 -17.53
N GLY A 199 12.99 -3.06 -18.10
CA GLY A 199 11.82 -2.37 -17.56
C GLY A 199 10.59 -3.25 -17.51
N LYS A 200 10.33 -4.03 -18.56
CA LYS A 200 9.21 -4.98 -18.60
C LYS A 200 9.33 -6.04 -17.49
N GLN A 201 10.54 -6.56 -17.27
CA GLN A 201 10.80 -7.54 -16.21
C GLN A 201 10.68 -6.93 -14.80
N ILE A 202 11.16 -5.69 -14.61
CA ILE A 202 11.02 -4.96 -13.34
C ILE A 202 9.54 -4.74 -13.03
N LEU A 203 8.73 -4.31 -13.99
CA LEU A 203 7.30 -4.10 -13.78
C LEU A 203 6.58 -5.40 -13.42
N ALA A 204 6.92 -6.52 -14.07
CA ALA A 204 6.39 -7.82 -13.70
C ALA A 204 6.71 -8.19 -12.24
N HIS A 205 7.86 -7.76 -11.72
CA HIS A 205 8.26 -7.98 -10.31
C HIS A 205 7.57 -7.04 -9.32
N LEU A 206 7.04 -5.92 -9.77
CA LEU A 206 6.30 -4.97 -8.92
C LEU A 206 4.86 -5.44 -8.63
N GLY A 207 4.32 -6.36 -9.43
CA GLY A 207 2.93 -6.83 -9.36
C GLY A 207 2.04 -6.18 -10.41
N ALA A 208 0.91 -6.82 -10.71
CA ALA A 208 0.00 -6.41 -11.78
C ALA A 208 -0.57 -5.01 -11.54
N ASP A 209 -0.97 -4.70 -10.31
CA ASP A 209 -1.48 -3.39 -9.90
C ASP A 209 -0.47 -2.27 -10.13
N VAL A 210 0.74 -2.41 -9.59
CA VAL A 210 1.78 -1.38 -9.71
C VAL A 210 2.19 -1.20 -11.16
N SER A 211 2.28 -2.28 -11.94
CA SER A 211 2.54 -2.24 -13.37
C SER A 211 1.41 -1.53 -14.14
N GLY A 212 0.15 -1.82 -13.80
CA GLY A 212 -1.03 -1.17 -14.38
C GLY A 212 -1.07 0.33 -14.08
N GLN A 213 -0.79 0.71 -12.83
CA GLN A 213 -0.67 2.11 -12.43
C GLN A 213 0.47 2.80 -13.16
N LEU A 214 1.67 2.20 -13.24
CA LEU A 214 2.81 2.80 -13.92
C LEU A 214 2.57 3.03 -15.41
N THR A 215 1.84 2.13 -16.07
CA THR A 215 1.55 2.25 -17.50
C THR A 215 0.44 3.28 -17.76
N SER A 216 -0.65 3.24 -17.01
CA SER A 216 -1.83 4.12 -17.18
C SER A 216 -1.66 5.54 -16.64
N THR A 217 -0.86 5.74 -15.59
CA THR A 217 -0.71 7.04 -14.93
C THR A 217 0.11 8.02 -15.79
N PRO A 218 -0.32 9.28 -15.97
CA PRO A 218 0.46 10.31 -16.64
C PRO A 218 1.85 10.49 -16.01
N LEU A 219 2.84 10.85 -16.83
CA LEU A 219 4.24 10.95 -16.40
C LEU A 219 4.40 11.97 -15.25
N GLU A 220 3.69 13.07 -15.34
CA GLU A 220 3.72 14.18 -14.38
C GLU A 220 3.31 13.72 -12.98
N VAL A 221 2.26 12.90 -12.90
CA VAL A 221 1.76 12.34 -11.63
C VAL A 221 2.76 11.33 -11.05
N LEU A 222 3.42 10.54 -11.89
CA LEU A 222 4.46 9.61 -11.44
C LEU A 222 5.72 10.33 -10.95
N ILE A 223 6.05 11.47 -11.55
CA ILE A 223 7.14 12.34 -11.09
C ILE A 223 6.86 12.84 -9.68
N GLU A 224 5.62 13.29 -9.40
CA GLU A 224 5.20 13.72 -8.06
C GLU A 224 5.21 12.59 -7.03
N ARG A 225 4.95 11.35 -7.46
CA ARG A 225 4.90 10.15 -6.60
C ARG A 225 6.25 9.42 -6.47
N LYS A 226 7.37 10.14 -6.53
CA LYS A 226 8.74 9.58 -6.50
C LYS A 226 8.98 8.61 -5.35
N SER A 227 8.67 9.01 -4.13
CA SER A 227 8.91 8.22 -2.91
C SER A 227 8.16 6.88 -2.93
N SER A 228 6.91 6.89 -3.40
CA SER A 228 6.09 5.68 -3.53
C SER A 228 6.71 4.68 -4.51
N LEU A 229 7.12 5.15 -5.69
CA LEU A 229 7.73 4.26 -6.68
C LEU A 229 9.08 3.70 -6.22
N ILE A 230 9.93 4.51 -5.56
CA ILE A 230 11.19 4.03 -4.97
C ILE A 230 10.91 2.92 -3.94
N ASN A 231 9.89 3.08 -3.11
CA ASN A 231 9.51 2.05 -2.13
C ASN A 231 9.06 0.75 -2.82
N GLN A 232 8.29 0.84 -3.91
CA GLN A 232 7.88 -0.35 -4.67
C GLN A 232 9.08 -1.03 -5.34
N LEU A 233 10.00 -0.26 -5.93
CA LEU A 233 11.26 -0.78 -6.49
C LEU A 233 12.08 -1.48 -5.41
N ASN A 234 12.23 -0.88 -4.23
CA ASN A 234 12.94 -1.49 -3.11
C ASN A 234 12.31 -2.82 -2.63
N LYS A 235 10.97 -2.94 -2.68
CA LYS A 235 10.31 -4.23 -2.44
C LYS A 235 10.66 -5.25 -3.53
N ALA A 236 10.69 -4.85 -4.79
CA ALA A 236 11.06 -5.73 -5.91
C ALA A 236 12.53 -6.18 -5.82
N ILE A 237 13.45 -5.28 -5.48
CA ILE A 237 14.90 -5.58 -5.35
C ILE A 237 15.17 -6.64 -4.27
N ARG A 238 14.34 -6.73 -3.23
CA ARG A 238 14.49 -7.77 -2.19
C ARG A 238 14.02 -9.16 -2.62
N LYS A 239 13.25 -9.28 -3.71
CA LYS A 239 12.71 -10.56 -4.19
C LYS A 239 13.68 -11.20 -5.20
N PRO A 240 13.88 -12.54 -5.16
CA PRO A 240 14.63 -13.22 -6.21
C PRO A 240 13.87 -13.19 -7.55
N GLY A 241 14.56 -13.47 -8.65
CA GLY A 241 13.95 -13.65 -9.98
C GLY A 241 14.00 -12.44 -10.91
N LEU A 242 14.58 -11.31 -10.47
CA LEU A 242 14.61 -10.09 -11.27
C LEU A 242 15.39 -10.28 -12.58
N TYR A 243 16.46 -11.06 -12.58
CA TYR A 243 17.24 -11.33 -13.79
C TYR A 243 16.48 -12.23 -14.77
N ASN A 244 16.43 -11.80 -16.02
CA ASN A 244 16.01 -12.62 -17.15
C ASN A 244 16.99 -12.43 -18.31
N GLU A 245 17.52 -13.53 -18.85
CA GLU A 245 18.56 -13.49 -19.89
C GLU A 245 18.12 -12.74 -21.15
N THR A 246 16.90 -12.99 -21.62
CA THR A 246 16.35 -12.31 -22.80
C THR A 246 16.17 -10.81 -22.58
N ALA A 247 15.72 -10.41 -21.39
CA ALA A 247 15.53 -9.01 -21.03
C ALA A 247 16.85 -8.25 -20.83
N TRP A 248 17.92 -8.92 -20.38
CA TRP A 248 19.25 -8.32 -20.18
C TRP A 248 20.24 -8.60 -21.32
N LYS A 249 19.81 -9.21 -22.44
CA LYS A 249 20.69 -9.61 -23.56
C LYS A 249 21.58 -8.47 -24.11
N ASN A 250 21.08 -7.23 -24.05
CA ASN A 250 21.76 -6.04 -24.56
C ASN A 250 22.36 -5.18 -23.44
N VAL A 251 22.34 -5.66 -22.19
CA VAL A 251 22.85 -4.94 -21.02
C VAL A 251 24.24 -5.47 -20.67
N THR A 252 25.21 -4.57 -20.54
CA THR A 252 26.56 -4.97 -20.14
C THR A 252 26.61 -5.22 -18.64
N LEU A 253 26.78 -6.49 -18.25
CA LEU A 253 26.87 -6.90 -16.85
C LEU A 253 28.30 -6.88 -16.32
N SER A 254 28.49 -6.34 -15.11
CA SER A 254 29.77 -6.35 -14.40
C SER A 254 30.16 -7.76 -13.95
N ASP A 255 31.44 -7.96 -13.63
CA ASP A 255 31.92 -9.25 -13.13
C ASP A 255 31.34 -9.58 -11.74
N GLU A 256 31.02 -8.57 -10.94
CA GLU A 256 30.31 -8.75 -9.65
C GLU A 256 28.91 -9.34 -9.87
N VAL A 257 28.15 -8.84 -10.85
CA VAL A 257 26.83 -9.40 -11.22
C VAL A 257 26.96 -10.87 -11.61
N LYS A 258 27.92 -11.19 -12.50
CA LYS A 258 28.16 -12.57 -12.94
C LYS A 258 28.55 -13.49 -11.79
N ALA A 259 29.38 -13.02 -10.87
CA ALA A 259 29.79 -13.77 -9.68
C ALA A 259 28.63 -14.04 -8.73
N LEU A 260 27.75 -13.06 -8.50
CA LEU A 260 26.55 -13.23 -7.67
C LEU A 260 25.53 -14.17 -8.32
N MET A 261 25.33 -14.07 -9.64
CA MET A 261 24.44 -14.98 -10.38
C MET A 261 24.93 -16.43 -10.43
N ALA A 262 26.24 -16.65 -10.33
CA ALA A 262 26.82 -17.99 -10.30
C ALA A 262 26.54 -18.74 -8.98
N LYS A 263 26.06 -18.05 -7.94
CA LYS A 263 25.66 -18.65 -6.67
C LYS A 263 24.29 -19.32 -6.80
N THR A 264 24.19 -20.58 -6.37
CA THR A 264 22.93 -21.35 -6.45
C THR A 264 21.86 -20.82 -5.50
N ALA A 265 22.25 -20.21 -4.38
CA ALA A 265 21.33 -19.63 -3.39
C ALA A 265 22.03 -18.47 -2.65
N PRO A 266 22.05 -17.25 -3.23
CA PRO A 266 22.60 -16.08 -2.54
C PRO A 266 21.83 -15.77 -1.25
N GLU A 267 22.53 -15.27 -0.24
CA GLU A 267 21.87 -14.76 0.98
C GLU A 267 20.96 -13.56 0.65
N ALA A 268 20.02 -13.22 1.53
CA ALA A 268 19.05 -12.15 1.26
C ALA A 268 19.71 -10.79 0.93
N ALA A 269 20.81 -10.44 1.60
CA ALA A 269 21.59 -9.24 1.32
C ALA A 269 22.30 -9.32 -0.04
N GLU A 270 22.84 -10.48 -0.39
CA GLU A 270 23.50 -10.72 -1.68
C GLU A 270 22.50 -10.68 -2.85
N GLN A 271 21.29 -11.21 -2.64
CA GLN A 271 20.20 -11.13 -3.61
C GLN A 271 19.77 -9.68 -3.84
N THR A 272 19.69 -8.88 -2.77
CA THR A 272 19.36 -7.45 -2.86
C THR A 272 20.47 -6.69 -3.59
N ARG A 273 21.75 -6.99 -3.30
CA ARG A 273 22.90 -6.44 -4.02
C ARG A 273 22.90 -6.80 -5.50
N LEU A 274 22.65 -8.07 -5.85
CA LEU A 274 22.52 -8.51 -7.23
C LEU A 274 21.46 -7.70 -7.98
N ASN A 275 20.27 -7.61 -7.40
CA ASN A 275 19.16 -6.89 -8.02
C ASN A 275 19.41 -5.38 -8.16
N ARG A 276 20.13 -4.78 -7.20
CA ARG A 276 20.60 -3.39 -7.31
C ARG A 276 21.55 -3.21 -8.50
N LEU A 277 22.54 -4.08 -8.64
CA LEU A 277 23.51 -4.01 -9.74
C LEU A 277 22.85 -4.21 -11.11
N LEU A 278 21.83 -5.06 -11.19
CA LEU A 278 21.04 -5.25 -12.42
C LEU A 278 20.30 -3.98 -12.84
N LEU A 279 19.77 -3.21 -11.87
CA LEU A 279 19.14 -1.92 -12.13
C LEU A 279 20.17 -0.86 -12.58
N GLU A 280 21.31 -0.78 -11.90
CA GLU A 280 22.40 0.13 -12.30
C GLU A 280 22.91 -0.16 -13.71
N ALA A 281 23.00 -1.44 -14.08
CA ALA A 281 23.41 -1.85 -15.42
C ALA A 281 22.33 -1.53 -16.47
N ALA A 282 21.05 -1.67 -16.13
CA ALA A 282 19.94 -1.40 -17.03
C ALA A 282 19.68 0.10 -17.27
N TYR A 283 19.99 0.94 -16.28
CA TYR A 283 19.73 2.38 -16.33
C TYR A 283 20.96 3.21 -15.92
N PRO A 284 22.11 3.08 -16.61
CA PRO A 284 23.36 3.72 -16.22
C PRO A 284 23.31 5.25 -16.29
N GLU A 285 22.39 5.81 -17.08
CA GLU A 285 22.18 7.26 -17.20
C GLU A 285 21.24 7.82 -16.12
N HIS A 286 20.46 6.96 -15.47
CA HIS A 286 19.41 7.39 -14.54
C HIS A 286 19.60 6.89 -13.10
N ILE A 287 20.49 5.91 -12.87
CA ILE A 287 20.79 5.37 -11.55
C ILE A 287 22.29 5.46 -11.28
N VAL A 288 22.66 6.11 -10.17
CA VAL A 288 24.06 6.24 -9.73
C VAL A 288 24.59 4.87 -9.29
N LYS A 289 25.80 4.56 -9.75
CA LYS A 289 26.54 3.35 -9.34
C LYS A 289 27.04 3.46 -7.90
N ARG A 290 26.93 2.39 -7.14
CA ARG A 290 27.49 2.27 -5.77
C ARG A 290 28.42 1.08 -5.61
#